data_AF-A0A061I418-F1
#
_entry.id   AF-A0A061I418-F1
#
_cell.length_a   1.000
_cell.length_b   1.000
_cell.length_c   1.000
_cell.angle_alpha   90.00
_cell.angle_beta   90.00
_cell.angle_gamma   90.00
#
_symmetry.space_group_name_H-M   'P 1'
#
loop_
_entity.id
_entity.type
_entity.pdbx_description
1 polymer ?
#
loop_
_entity_poly.entity_id
_entity_poly.type
_entity_poly.pdbx_seq_one_letter_code
_entity_poly.pdbx_strand_id
1 'polypeptide(L)'
;MVGLDNAGKTATAKGIQGEHPEDVAPTVGFSKIDLRQGKFEVTIFDLGGGKRIRGIWKNYYAESYGVIFVVDSSDEERMEETKETMSEVLRHPRISGKPILV
;
A
#
# COMPACT_ATOMS: atom_id res chain seq x y z
N MET A 1 1.05 3.21 0.15
CA MET A 1 0.86 1.82 0.63
C MET A 1 -0.03 1.10 -0.37
N VAL A 2 0.44 -0.02 -0.91
CA VAL A 2 -0.24 -0.83 -1.94
C VAL A 2 -0.13 -2.32 -1.61
N GLY A 3 -0.81 -3.18 -2.36
CA GLY A 3 -0.96 -4.61 -2.07
C GLY A 3 -2.38 -5.09 -2.34
N LEU A 4 -2.60 -6.41 -2.41
CA LEU A 4 -3.92 -6.99 -2.72
C LEU A 4 -4.99 -6.53 -1.73
N ASP A 5 -6.25 -6.55 -2.14
CA ASP A 5 -7.37 -6.41 -1.20
C ASP A 5 -7.31 -7.47 -0.10
N ASN A 6 -7.79 -7.08 1.09
CA ASN A 6 -7.69 -7.86 2.32
C ASN A 6 -6.26 -8.06 2.88
N ALA A 7 -5.21 -7.55 2.23
CA ALA A 7 -3.83 -7.73 2.73
C ALA A 7 -3.48 -6.97 4.04
N GLY A 8 -4.43 -6.27 4.68
CA GLY A 8 -4.17 -5.54 5.93
C GLY A 8 -3.63 -4.11 5.79
N LYS A 9 -3.57 -3.54 4.57
CA LYS A 9 -3.05 -2.17 4.34
C LYS A 9 -3.61 -1.11 5.28
N THR A 10 -4.94 -0.97 5.33
CA THR A 10 -5.59 0.06 6.17
C THR A 10 -5.38 -0.20 7.66
N ALA A 11 -5.35 -1.47 8.09
CA ALA A 11 -5.02 -1.84 9.47
C ALA A 11 -3.58 -1.46 9.83
N THR A 12 -2.62 -1.75 8.95
CA THR A 12 -1.22 -1.33 9.11
C THR A 12 -1.11 0.19 9.19
N ALA A 13 -1.83 0.91 8.33
CA ALA A 13 -1.77 2.36 8.27
C ALA A 13 -2.34 3.01 9.56
N LYS A 14 -3.47 2.51 10.08
CA LYS A 14 -4.02 2.89 11.40
C LYS A 14 -3.04 2.57 12.53
N GLY A 15 -2.44 1.39 12.53
CA GLY A 15 -1.45 0.98 13.53
C GLY A 15 -0.23 1.91 13.57
N ILE A 16 0.25 2.38 12.41
CA ILE A 16 1.34 3.38 12.33
C ILE A 16 0.93 4.72 12.97
N GLN A 17 -0.34 5.10 12.89
CA GLN A 17 -0.86 6.31 13.55
C GLN A 17 -1.07 6.14 15.06
N GLY A 18 -0.90 4.92 15.60
CA GLY A 18 -1.22 4.61 16.98
C GLY A 18 -2.72 4.42 17.24
N GLU A 19 -3.53 4.24 16.20
CA GLU A 19 -4.94 3.91 16.32
C GLU A 19 -5.16 2.40 16.46
N HIS A 20 -6.28 2.02 17.10
CA HIS A 20 -6.68 0.62 17.17
C HIS A 20 -7.08 0.10 15.77
N PRO A 21 -6.47 -0.99 15.25
CA PRO A 21 -6.70 -1.48 13.90
C PRO A 21 -7.98 -2.34 13.78
N GLU A 22 -9.01 -2.05 14.56
CA GLU A 22 -10.27 -2.79 14.56
C GLU A 22 -11.28 -2.20 13.55
N ASP A 23 -12.25 -3.02 13.15
CA ASP A 23 -13.39 -2.67 12.29
C ASP A 23 -13.02 -1.95 10.98
N VAL A 24 -12.04 -2.48 10.27
CA VAL A 24 -11.60 -1.95 8.97
C VAL A 24 -12.52 -2.46 7.86
N ALA A 25 -13.29 -1.56 7.25
CA ALA A 25 -14.08 -1.85 6.05
C ALA A 25 -13.20 -1.86 4.77
N PRO A 26 -13.60 -2.56 3.70
CA PRO A 26 -12.90 -2.52 2.42
C PRO A 26 -12.75 -1.10 1.87
N THR A 27 -11.52 -0.67 1.63
CA THR A 27 -11.20 0.67 1.11
C THR A 27 -11.66 0.84 -0.33
N VAL A 28 -12.65 1.72 -0.54
CA VAL A 28 -13.10 2.16 -1.87
C VAL A 28 -12.36 3.45 -2.21
N GLY A 29 -11.40 3.38 -3.13
CA GLY A 29 -10.60 4.53 -3.55
C GLY A 29 -9.29 4.65 -2.77
N PHE A 30 -9.13 5.72 -2.00
CA PHE A 30 -7.90 6.00 -1.26
C PHE A 30 -8.17 6.74 0.06
N SER A 31 -7.24 6.59 1.00
CA SER A 31 -7.16 7.37 2.24
C SER A 31 -5.79 8.04 2.34
N LYS A 32 -5.75 9.24 2.91
CA LYS A 32 -4.50 9.97 3.17
C LYS A 32 -4.24 9.99 4.67
N ILE A 33 -3.03 9.62 5.05
CA ILE A 33 -2.57 9.62 6.44
C ILE A 33 -1.32 10.49 6.51
N ASP A 34 -1.35 11.51 7.36
CA ASP A 34 -0.20 12.35 7.65
C ASP A 34 0.30 12.03 9.06
N LEU A 35 1.59 11.71 9.18
CA LEU A 35 2.21 11.35 10.45
C LEU A 35 3.61 11.94 10.57
N ARG A 36 4.10 12.06 11.80
CA ARG A 36 5.45 12.54 12.08
C ARG A 36 6.31 11.39 12.58
N GLN A 37 7.36 11.07 11.84
CA GLN A 37 8.38 10.08 12.22
C GLN A 37 9.69 10.80 12.56
N GLY A 38 9.92 11.05 13.86
CA GLY A 38 11.08 11.81 14.33
C GLY A 38 11.08 13.25 13.79
N LYS A 39 12.02 13.55 12.89
CA LYS A 39 12.14 14.85 12.21
C LYS A 39 11.45 14.92 10.84
N PHE A 40 10.85 13.82 10.38
CA PHE A 40 10.21 13.73 9.07
C PHE A 40 8.69 13.83 9.20
N GLU A 41 8.09 14.61 8.31
CA GLU A 41 6.65 14.57 8.04
C GLU A 41 6.44 13.60 6.88
N VAL A 42 5.62 12.57 7.12
CA VAL A 42 5.41 11.47 6.19
C VAL A 42 3.92 11.41 5.84
N THR A 43 3.62 11.50 4.55
CA THR A 43 2.30 11.23 4.01
C THR A 43 2.25 9.81 3.47
N ILE A 44 1.33 9.00 3.97
CA ILE A 44 1.00 7.68 3.45
C ILE A 44 -0.34 7.77 2.70
N PHE A 45 -0.31 7.44 1.42
CA PHE A 45 -1.52 7.16 0.64
C PHE A 45 -1.85 5.68 0.75
N ASP A 46 -2.92 5.33 1.46
CA ASP A 46 -3.49 3.98 1.50
C ASP A 46 -4.44 3.81 0.31
N LEU A 47 -4.10 2.90 -0.61
CA LEU A 47 -4.81 2.74 -1.86
C LEU A 47 -5.58 1.41 -1.88
N GLY A 48 -6.81 1.43 -2.35
CA GLY A 48 -7.64 0.23 -2.50
C GLY A 48 -6.91 -0.87 -3.28
N GLY A 49 -7.00 -2.10 -2.78
CA GLY A 49 -6.29 -3.26 -3.33
C GLY A 49 -7.10 -4.12 -4.31
N GLY A 50 -8.39 -3.83 -4.46
CA GLY A 50 -9.28 -4.63 -5.31
C GLY A 50 -8.87 -4.53 -6.77
N LYS A 51 -8.92 -5.64 -7.50
CA LYS A 51 -8.47 -5.73 -8.91
C LYS A 51 -8.98 -4.59 -9.81
N ARG A 52 -10.23 -4.15 -9.62
CA ARG A 52 -10.84 -3.04 -10.38
C ARG A 52 -10.27 -1.65 -10.06
N ILE A 53 -9.73 -1.44 -8.86
CA ILE A 53 -9.25 -0.14 -8.39
C ILE A 53 -7.72 -0.01 -8.43
N ARG A 54 -6.95 -1.11 -8.54
CA ARG A 54 -5.46 -1.08 -8.61
C ARG A 54 -4.91 -0.11 -9.67
N GLY A 55 -5.67 0.12 -10.74
CA GLY A 55 -5.32 1.09 -11.78
C GLY A 55 -5.06 2.52 -11.28
N ILE A 56 -5.54 2.91 -10.09
CA ILE A 56 -5.29 4.25 -9.52
C ILE A 56 -3.87 4.40 -8.96
N TRP A 57 -3.18 3.30 -8.64
CA TRP A 57 -1.87 3.36 -7.95
C TRP A 57 -0.85 4.18 -8.72
N LYS A 58 -0.85 4.06 -10.06
CA LYS A 58 0.05 4.77 -10.97
C LYS A 58 -0.05 6.30 -10.88
N ASN A 59 -1.18 6.83 -10.42
CA ASN A 59 -1.38 8.27 -10.26
C ASN A 59 -0.49 8.83 -9.15
N TYR A 60 -0.10 8.01 -8.17
CA TYR A 60 0.70 8.41 -7.01
C TYR A 60 2.19 8.09 -7.18
N TYR A 61 2.57 7.23 -8.14
CA TYR A 61 3.96 6.77 -8.28
C TYR A 61 4.96 7.90 -8.53
N ALA A 62 4.58 8.99 -9.20
CA ALA A 62 5.49 10.10 -9.45
C ALA A 62 5.90 10.80 -8.14
N GLU A 63 4.92 11.05 -7.27
CA GLU A 63 5.04 11.87 -6.06
C GLU A 63 5.54 11.08 -4.84
N SER A 64 5.41 9.75 -4.86
CA SER A 64 5.89 8.90 -3.76
C SER A 64 7.41 8.90 -3.65
N TYR A 65 7.95 8.98 -2.44
CA TYR A 65 9.38 8.80 -2.16
C TYR A 65 9.78 7.32 -2.03
N GLY A 66 8.82 6.43 -1.76
CA GLY A 66 9.01 5.00 -1.61
C GLY A 66 7.66 4.27 -1.63
N VAL A 67 7.69 2.95 -1.63
CA VAL A 67 6.48 2.11 -1.62
C VAL A 67 6.53 1.17 -0.41
N ILE A 68 5.42 1.10 0.31
CA ILE A 68 5.13 0.03 1.26
C ILE A 68 4.18 -0.93 0.55
N PHE A 69 4.60 -2.17 0.33
CA PHE A 69 3.84 -3.22 -0.32
C PHE A 69 3.41 -4.26 0.72
N VAL A 70 2.14 -4.28 1.09
CA VAL A 70 1.64 -5.16 2.14
C VAL A 70 1.19 -6.50 1.55
N VAL A 71 1.67 -7.58 2.16
CA VAL A 71 1.37 -8.97 1.78
C VAL A 71 0.65 -9.67 2.93
N ASP A 72 -0.47 -10.34 2.61
CA ASP A 72 -1.05 -11.30 3.54
C ASP A 72 -0.23 -12.59 3.50
N SER A 73 0.57 -12.85 4.52
CA SER A 73 1.41 -14.05 4.58
C SER A 73 0.61 -15.34 4.83
N SER A 74 -0.65 -15.23 5.23
CA SER A 74 -1.53 -16.39 5.46
C SER A 74 -2.33 -16.80 4.23
N ASP A 75 -2.40 -15.94 3.21
CA ASP A 75 -3.14 -16.18 1.98
C ASP A 75 -2.24 -16.78 0.89
N GLU A 76 -1.89 -18.06 1.09
CA GLU A 76 -1.05 -18.80 0.15
C GLU A 76 -1.69 -18.95 -1.24
N GLU A 77 -3.02 -19.01 -1.31
CA GLU A 77 -3.78 -19.16 -2.57
C GLU A 77 -3.59 -17.96 -3.50
N ARG A 78 -3.42 -16.76 -2.95
CA ARG A 78 -3.22 -15.50 -3.72
C ARG A 78 -1.76 -15.06 -3.79
N MET A 79 -0.80 -15.91 -3.43
CA MET A 79 0.62 -15.54 -3.45
C MET A 79 1.14 -15.29 -4.88
N GLU A 80 0.69 -16.05 -5.89
CA GLU A 80 1.08 -15.78 -7.28
C GLU A 80 0.50 -14.45 -7.78
N GLU A 81 -0.77 -14.14 -7.47
CA GLU A 81 -1.37 -12.84 -7.79
C GLU A 81 -0.62 -11.68 -7.10
N THR A 82 -0.18 -11.91 -5.86
CA THR A 82 0.63 -10.94 -5.09
C THR A 82 1.96 -10.67 -5.79
N LYS A 83 2.66 -11.72 -6.20
CA LYS A 83 3.94 -11.65 -6.91
C LYS A 83 3.80 -10.96 -8.27
N GLU A 84 2.76 -11.29 -9.04
CA GLU A 84 2.44 -10.62 -10.31
C GLU A 84 2.19 -9.13 -10.09
N THR A 85 1.32 -8.80 -9.13
CA THR A 85 0.97 -7.42 -8.78
C THR A 85 2.19 -6.62 -8.30
N MET A 86 3.05 -7.20 -7.46
CA MET A 86 4.30 -6.57 -7.02
C MET A 86 5.24 -6.35 -8.21
N SER A 87 5.36 -7.33 -9.11
CA SER A 87 6.18 -7.21 -10.31
C SER A 87 5.72 -6.06 -11.22
N GLU A 88 4.41 -5.86 -11.37
CA GLU A 88 3.85 -4.73 -12.11
C GLU A 88 4.22 -3.38 -11.48
N VAL A 89 4.16 -3.27 -10.15
CA VAL A 89 4.56 -2.05 -9.42
C VAL A 89 6.05 -1.76 -9.65
N LEU A 90 6.91 -2.77 -9.45
CA LEU A 90 8.37 -2.63 -9.54
C LEU A 90 8.85 -2.30 -10.95
N ARG A 91 8.17 -2.80 -11.99
CA ARG A 91 8.52 -2.53 -13.40
C ARG A 91 8.13 -1.12 -13.84
N HIS A 92 7.31 -0.40 -13.08
CA HIS A 92 6.85 0.90 -13.49
C HIS A 92 8.00 1.93 -13.45
N PRO A 93 8.28 2.69 -14.53
CA PRO A 93 9.44 3.59 -14.59
C PRO A 93 9.50 4.63 -13.47
N ARG A 94 8.33 5.11 -13.03
CA ARG A 94 8.21 6.06 -11.90
C ARG A 94 8.54 5.47 -10.51
N ILE A 95 8.63 4.15 -10.40
CA ILE A 95 9.06 3.44 -9.17
C ILE A 95 10.56 3.13 -9.21
N SER A 96 11.18 3.12 -10.38
CA SER A 96 12.61 2.85 -10.52
C SER A 96 13.47 3.73 -9.62
N GLY A 97 14.38 3.11 -8.86
CA GLY A 97 15.27 3.78 -7.90
C GLY A 97 14.62 4.17 -6.57
N LYS A 98 13.32 3.97 -6.37
CA LYS A 98 12.64 4.24 -5.10
C LYS A 98 12.73 3.04 -4.16
N PRO A 99 12.95 3.25 -2.85
CA PRO A 99 12.97 2.16 -1.88
C PRO A 99 11.59 1.49 -1.78
N ILE A 100 11.63 0.18 -1.55
CA ILE A 100 10.45 -0.67 -1.36
C ILE A 100 10.59 -1.36 -0.01
N LEU A 101 9.55 -1.28 0.80
CA LEU A 101 9.37 -2.03 2.03
C LEU A 101 8.25 -3.05 1.81
N VAL A 102 8.49 -4.31 2.15
CA VAL A 102 7.50 -5.39 2.14
C VAL A 102 7.22 -5.77 3.58
#